data_AF-A0A833ESR2-F1
#
_entry.id   AF-A0A833ESR2-F1
#
_cell.length_a   1.000
_cell.length_b   1.000
_cell.length_c   1.000
_cell.angle_alpha   90.00
_cell.angle_beta   90.00
_cell.angle_gamma   90.00
#
_symmetry.space_group_name_H-M   'P 1'
#
loop_
_entity.id
_entity.type
_entity.pdbx_description
1 polymer ?
#
loop_
_entity_poly.entity_id
_entity_poly.type
_entity_poly.pdbx_seq_one_letter_code
_entity_poly.pdbx_strand_id
1 'polypeptide(L)'
;DEAIKQLGHKIFDWSWDWGWDKEYGGIIQFRDAKNLPVSEYWHDMKFWWSQCEAIIASLFAFKITGDFAYLERHKQIHDYTFNLFPDKEYGEWFGYFHRDGRLSNTIKGNLWKGPFHIPRMLLVCRNLIAMYFLLYQN
;
A
#
# COMPACT_ATOMS: atom_id res chain seq x y z
N ASP A 1 14.84 -4.86 -19.35
CA ASP A 1 16.07 -5.20 -18.62
C ASP A 1 15.70 -6.16 -17.50
N GLU A 2 16.36 -7.33 -17.46
CA GLU A 2 16.05 -8.38 -16.48
C GLU A 2 16.64 -8.07 -15.10
N ALA A 3 17.82 -7.47 -15.01
CA ALA A 3 18.44 -7.10 -13.74
C ALA A 3 17.58 -6.05 -13.00
N ILE A 4 17.01 -5.09 -13.71
CA ILE A 4 16.11 -4.07 -13.13
C ILE A 4 14.82 -4.72 -12.58
N LYS A 5 14.24 -5.68 -13.31
CA LYS A 5 13.06 -6.42 -12.85
C LYS A 5 13.36 -7.24 -11.60
N GLN A 6 14.54 -7.87 -11.56
CA GLN A 6 14.99 -8.64 -10.41
C GLN A 6 15.19 -7.77 -9.17
N LEU A 7 15.85 -6.63 -9.34
CA LEU A 7 16.01 -5.66 -8.26
C LEU A 7 14.65 -5.12 -7.77
N GLY A 8 13.73 -4.84 -8.69
CA GLY A 8 12.41 -4.30 -8.36
C GLY A 8 11.58 -5.20 -7.45
N HIS A 9 11.40 -6.47 -7.80
CA HIS A 9 10.62 -7.38 -6.95
C HIS A 9 11.34 -7.71 -5.64
N LYS A 10 12.68 -7.78 -5.64
CA LYS A 10 13.47 -7.96 -4.41
C LYS A 10 13.29 -6.81 -3.42
N ILE A 11 13.28 -5.56 -3.90
CA ILE A 11 12.99 -4.38 -3.06
C ILE A 11 11.56 -4.46 -2.51
N PHE A 12 10.59 -4.87 -3.33
CA PHE A 12 9.22 -5.07 -2.88
C PHE A 12 9.14 -6.12 -1.77
N ASP A 13 9.76 -7.30 -1.93
CA ASP A 13 9.72 -8.37 -0.94
C ASP A 13 10.30 -7.93 0.40
N TRP A 14 11.46 -7.27 0.38
CA TRP A 14 12.06 -6.70 1.59
C TRP A 14 11.17 -5.63 2.24
N SER A 15 10.58 -4.76 1.43
CA SER A 15 9.69 -3.71 1.94
C SER A 15 8.42 -4.29 2.55
N TRP A 16 7.88 -5.35 1.96
CA TRP A 16 6.71 -6.06 2.46
C TRP A 16 7.01 -6.77 3.79
N ASP A 17 8.07 -7.57 3.83
CA ASP A 17 8.43 -8.37 5.00
C ASP A 17 8.74 -7.50 6.23
N TRP A 18 9.33 -6.33 6.03
CA TRP A 18 9.70 -5.39 7.09
C TRP A 18 8.57 -4.41 7.45
N GLY A 19 7.81 -3.99 6.44
CA GLY A 19 6.80 -2.95 6.55
C GLY A 19 5.43 -3.45 6.97
N TRP A 20 5.02 -4.65 6.52
CA TRP A 20 3.71 -5.20 6.87
C TRP A 20 3.63 -5.57 8.35
N ASP A 21 2.66 -5.00 9.05
CA ASP A 21 2.40 -5.34 10.45
C ASP A 21 1.58 -6.63 10.54
N LYS A 22 2.21 -7.69 11.04
CA LYS A 22 1.58 -9.01 11.16
C LYS A 22 0.50 -9.06 12.26
N GLU A 23 0.49 -8.10 13.18
CA GLU A 23 -0.45 -8.07 14.31
C GLU A 23 -1.73 -7.29 13.95
N TYR A 24 -1.58 -6.08 13.40
CA TYR A 24 -2.72 -5.19 13.10
C TYR A 24 -3.00 -5.00 11.60
N GLY A 25 -2.17 -5.57 10.72
CA GLY A 25 -2.25 -5.33 9.28
C GLY A 25 -1.74 -3.94 8.88
N GLY A 26 -1.57 -3.75 7.57
CA GLY A 26 -1.13 -2.48 7.00
C GLY A 26 0.37 -2.22 7.14
N ILE A 27 0.87 -1.36 6.25
CA ILE A 27 2.27 -0.94 6.20
C ILE A 27 2.55 0.09 7.29
N ILE A 28 3.56 -0.18 8.10
CA ILE A 28 4.11 0.73 9.11
C ILE A 28 4.89 1.85 8.43
N GLN A 29 4.75 3.05 8.98
CA GLN A 29 5.28 4.26 8.36
C GLN A 29 6.81 4.35 8.36
N PHE A 30 7.47 3.96 9.46
CA PHE A 30 8.93 3.92 9.57
C PHE A 30 9.44 2.71 10.33
N ARG A 31 10.61 2.24 9.90
CA ARG A 31 11.37 1.16 10.52
C ARG A 31 12.84 1.54 10.50
N ASP A 32 13.54 1.23 11.59
CA ASP A 32 15.00 1.33 11.61
C ASP A 32 15.62 0.08 10.98
N ALA A 33 16.60 0.28 10.09
CA ALA A 33 17.23 -0.81 9.34
C ALA A 33 18.06 -1.77 10.22
N LYS A 34 18.44 -1.34 11.43
CA LYS A 34 19.16 -2.15 12.44
C LYS A 34 18.24 -2.57 13.59
N ASN A 35 16.94 -2.35 13.47
CA ASN A 35 15.95 -2.59 14.51
C ASN A 35 16.24 -1.84 15.83
N LEU A 36 16.82 -0.64 15.72
CA LEU A 36 17.00 0.29 16.83
C LEU A 36 15.74 1.15 17.05
N PRO A 37 15.65 1.89 18.17
CA PRO A 37 14.55 2.83 18.40
C PRO A 37 14.43 3.86 17.27
N VAL A 38 13.21 4.04 16.76
CA VAL A 38 12.90 5.02 15.70
C VAL A 38 12.69 6.40 16.33
N SER A 39 13.23 7.45 15.70
CA SER A 39 13.16 8.82 16.22
C SER A 39 11.76 9.42 16.17
N GLU A 40 10.98 9.08 15.15
CA GLU A 40 9.63 9.62 14.95
C GLU A 40 8.66 8.94 15.92
N TYR A 41 8.02 9.71 16.80
CA TYR A 41 7.03 9.16 17.75
C TYR A 41 5.78 8.56 17.08
N TRP A 42 5.59 8.82 15.79
CA TRP A 42 4.50 8.31 14.94
C TRP A 42 4.97 7.22 13.97
N HIS A 43 6.15 6.65 14.19
CA HIS A 43 6.79 5.67 13.31
C HIS A 43 5.91 4.45 12.98
N ASP A 44 5.05 4.02 13.89
CA ASP A 44 4.23 2.81 13.74
C ASP A 44 2.81 3.08 13.22
N MET A 45 2.48 4.35 12.97
CA MET A 45 1.18 4.75 12.43
C MET A 45 0.96 4.23 11.00
N LYS A 46 -0.31 4.21 10.60
CA LYS A 46 -0.75 3.73 9.28
C LYS A 46 -1.21 4.93 8.46
N PHE A 47 -0.34 5.36 7.54
CA PHE A 47 -0.61 6.51 6.68
C PHE A 47 -1.18 6.04 5.35
N TRP A 48 -2.18 6.78 4.83
CA TRP A 48 -2.92 6.44 3.62
C TRP A 48 -2.02 6.22 2.39
N TRP A 49 -1.00 7.06 2.20
CA TRP A 49 -0.21 7.04 0.98
C TRP A 49 0.68 5.80 0.89
N SER A 50 1.31 5.39 2.00
CA SER A 50 2.14 4.18 2.06
C SER A 50 1.32 2.93 1.69
N GLN A 51 0.05 2.91 2.09
CA GLN A 51 -0.86 1.83 1.70
C GLN A 51 -1.20 1.87 0.21
N CYS A 52 -1.46 3.08 -0.33
CA CYS A 52 -1.73 3.26 -1.76
C CYS A 52 -0.58 2.76 -2.63
N GLU A 53 0.67 3.05 -2.23
CA GLU A 53 1.84 2.58 -2.96
C GLU A 53 2.01 1.07 -2.86
N ALA A 54 1.73 0.46 -1.71
CA ALA A 54 1.79 -0.99 -1.55
C ALA A 54 0.76 -1.71 -2.46
N ILE A 55 -0.45 -1.17 -2.60
CA ILE A 55 -1.49 -1.67 -3.51
C ILE A 55 -1.00 -1.65 -4.97
N ILE A 56 -0.36 -0.55 -5.40
CA ILE A 56 0.16 -0.42 -6.76
C ILE A 56 1.35 -1.37 -6.97
N ALA A 57 2.28 -1.38 -6.02
CA ALA A 57 3.53 -2.13 -6.13
C ALA A 57 3.29 -3.64 -6.18
N SER A 58 2.30 -4.16 -5.43
CA SER A 58 1.95 -5.58 -5.48
C SER A 58 1.40 -6.01 -6.85
N LEU A 59 0.61 -5.16 -7.53
CA LEU A 59 0.17 -5.44 -8.91
C LEU A 59 1.30 -5.36 -9.92
N PHE A 60 2.22 -4.40 -9.76
CA PHE A 60 3.41 -4.35 -10.62
C PHE A 60 4.30 -5.57 -10.41
N ALA A 61 4.50 -6.02 -9.17
CA ALA A 61 5.25 -7.22 -8.87
C ALA A 61 4.61 -8.43 -9.57
N PHE A 62 3.30 -8.63 -9.44
CA PHE A 62 2.59 -9.67 -10.18
C PHE A 62 2.76 -9.53 -11.70
N LYS A 63 2.62 -8.33 -12.26
CA LYS A 63 2.80 -8.09 -13.70
C LYS A 63 4.21 -8.44 -14.19
N ILE A 64 5.23 -8.22 -13.36
CA ILE A 64 6.63 -8.48 -13.71
C ILE A 64 6.95 -9.98 -13.62
N THR A 65 6.46 -10.66 -12.58
CA THR A 65 6.88 -12.02 -12.24
C THR A 65 5.88 -13.10 -12.67
N GLY A 66 4.59 -12.77 -12.79
CA GLY A 66 3.50 -13.73 -12.95
C GLY A 66 3.17 -14.55 -11.70
N ASP A 67 3.82 -14.27 -10.56
CA ASP A 67 3.65 -15.05 -9.33
C ASP A 67 2.42 -14.61 -8.54
N PHE A 68 1.48 -15.54 -8.37
CA PHE A 68 0.22 -15.34 -7.65
C PHE A 68 0.38 -14.96 -6.18
N ALA A 69 1.54 -15.21 -5.55
CA ALA A 69 1.81 -14.71 -4.20
C ALA A 69 1.71 -13.18 -4.11
N TYR A 70 2.07 -12.45 -5.17
CA TYR A 70 1.92 -10.99 -5.22
C TYR A 70 0.46 -10.53 -5.36
N LEU A 71 -0.40 -11.33 -6.00
CA LEU A 71 -1.84 -11.07 -6.02
C LEU A 71 -2.48 -11.31 -4.66
N GLU A 72 -2.04 -12.31 -3.91
CA GLU A 72 -2.52 -12.51 -2.55
C GLU A 72 -2.12 -11.34 -1.65
N ARG A 73 -0.87 -10.87 -1.75
CA ARG A 73 -0.44 -9.64 -1.06
C ARG A 73 -1.25 -8.42 -1.49
N HIS A 74 -1.54 -8.28 -2.79
CA HIS A 74 -2.41 -7.21 -3.29
C HIS A 74 -3.79 -7.26 -2.65
N LYS A 75 -4.41 -8.45 -2.60
CA LYS A 75 -5.69 -8.67 -1.94
C LYS A 75 -5.61 -8.30 -0.46
N GLN A 76 -4.55 -8.71 0.23
CA GLN A 76 -4.37 -8.42 1.66
C GLN A 76 -4.33 -6.91 1.96
N ILE A 77 -3.51 -6.14 1.23
CA ILE A 77 -3.45 -4.67 1.42
C ILE A 77 -4.73 -3.98 0.94
N HIS A 78 -5.33 -4.44 -0.16
CA HIS A 78 -6.61 -3.94 -0.64
C HIS A 78 -7.69 -4.10 0.45
N ASP A 79 -7.89 -5.32 0.94
CA ASP A 79 -8.93 -5.61 1.92
C ASP A 79 -8.69 -4.85 3.23
N TYR A 80 -7.44 -4.71 3.68
CA TYR A 80 -7.09 -3.88 4.84
C TYR A 80 -7.52 -2.41 4.62
N THR A 81 -7.09 -1.82 3.51
CA THR A 81 -7.34 -0.39 3.24
C THR A 81 -8.80 -0.07 3.01
N PHE A 82 -9.50 -0.80 2.14
CA PHE A 82 -10.88 -0.51 1.77
C PHE A 82 -11.88 -0.78 2.90
N ASN A 83 -11.50 -1.57 3.92
CA ASN A 83 -12.30 -1.72 5.13
C ASN A 83 -12.07 -0.58 6.15
N LEU A 84 -10.86 -0.01 6.20
CA LEU A 84 -10.46 0.91 7.26
C LEU A 84 -10.45 2.40 6.86
N PHE A 85 -9.92 2.72 5.69
CA PHE A 85 -9.61 4.09 5.28
C PHE A 85 -10.81 4.89 4.70
N PRO A 86 -11.70 4.31 3.88
CA PRO A 86 -12.80 5.05 3.30
C PRO A 86 -13.75 5.63 4.35
N ASP A 87 -14.08 6.90 4.18
CA ASP A 87 -15.21 7.50 4.86
C ASP A 87 -16.48 7.28 4.02
N LYS A 88 -17.37 6.44 4.54
CA LYS A 88 -18.61 6.05 3.86
C LYS A 88 -19.68 7.14 3.89
N GLU A 89 -19.55 8.15 4.76
CA GLU A 89 -20.52 9.22 4.91
C GLU A 89 -20.21 10.39 3.96
N TYR A 90 -18.96 10.86 3.95
CA TYR A 90 -18.55 12.06 3.20
C TYR A 90 -17.67 11.77 1.98
N GLY A 91 -17.31 10.51 1.76
CA GLY A 91 -16.39 10.11 0.70
C GLY A 91 -14.92 10.42 1.03
N GLU A 92 -14.06 10.01 0.09
CA GLU A 92 -12.60 10.05 0.26
C GLU A 92 -12.12 9.15 1.43
N TRP A 93 -10.83 9.16 1.74
CA TRP A 93 -10.19 8.35 2.78
C TRP A 93 -9.65 9.22 3.91
N PHE A 94 -9.79 8.77 5.14
CA PHE A 94 -9.00 9.33 6.23
C PHE A 94 -7.50 9.16 5.96
N GLY A 95 -6.69 10.13 6.43
CA GLY A 95 -5.25 10.10 6.20
C GLY A 95 -4.49 9.20 7.18
N TYR A 96 -4.87 9.20 8.46
CA TYR A 96 -3.96 8.85 9.53
C TYR A 96 -4.63 7.98 10.58
N PHE A 97 -4.06 6.80 10.83
CA PHE A 97 -4.50 5.88 11.86
C PHE A 97 -3.34 5.53 12.79
N HIS A 98 -3.65 5.27 14.05
CA HIS A 98 -2.73 4.64 14.99
C HIS A 98 -2.39 3.22 14.52
N ARG A 99 -1.35 2.61 15.10
CA ARG A 99 -0.91 1.26 14.73
C ARG A 99 -2.03 0.22 14.83
N ASP A 100 -2.88 0.35 15.85
CA ASP A 100 -4.02 -0.53 16.14
C ASP A 100 -5.25 -0.29 15.24
N GLY A 101 -5.16 0.62 14.26
CA GLY A 101 -6.25 0.94 13.36
C GLY A 101 -7.28 1.93 13.92
N ARG A 102 -7.09 2.50 15.11
CA ARG A 102 -7.93 3.62 15.56
C ARG A 102 -7.64 4.87 14.75
N LEU A 103 -8.70 5.57 14.34
CA LEU A 103 -8.59 6.82 13.60
C LEU A 103 -7.86 7.87 14.44
N SER A 104 -6.77 8.43 13.91
CA SER A 104 -5.99 9.44 14.61
C SER A 104 -6.49 10.85 14.32
N ASN A 105 -6.93 11.11 13.08
CA ASN A 105 -7.45 12.41 12.66
C ASN A 105 -8.47 12.27 11.52
N THR A 106 -9.56 13.02 11.59
CA THR A 106 -10.67 13.00 10.62
C THR A 106 -10.41 13.80 9.34
N ILE A 107 -9.29 14.53 9.24
CA ILE A 107 -8.97 15.33 8.06
C ILE A 107 -8.87 14.49 6.78
N LYS A 108 -9.39 15.05 5.69
CA LYS A 108 -9.30 14.49 4.33
C LYS A 108 -8.24 15.16 3.45
N GLY A 109 -7.75 16.32 3.88
CA GLY A 109 -6.67 17.03 3.22
C GLY A 109 -5.92 17.94 4.17
N ASN A 110 -4.64 18.16 3.88
CA ASN A 110 -3.77 19.10 4.56
C ASN A 110 -2.57 19.42 3.64
N LEU A 111 -1.49 19.98 4.20
CA LEU A 111 -0.26 20.28 3.46
C LEU A 111 0.36 19.05 2.75
N TRP A 112 0.11 17.84 3.27
CA TRP A 112 0.72 16.59 2.82
C TRP A 112 -0.28 15.63 2.17
N LYS A 113 -1.59 15.80 2.40
CA LYS A 113 -2.67 15.01 1.83
C LYS A 113 -3.49 15.84 0.87
N GLY A 114 -3.39 15.51 -0.41
CA GLY A 114 -4.19 16.08 -1.48
C GLY A 114 -4.71 15.00 -2.44
N PRO A 115 -5.39 15.40 -3.53
CA PRO A 115 -6.02 14.50 -4.50
C PRO A 115 -4.97 13.87 -5.44
N PHE A 116 -4.02 13.13 -4.87
CA PHE A 116 -2.91 12.53 -5.62
C PHE A 116 -2.85 11.01 -5.43
N HIS A 117 -2.40 10.52 -4.27
CA HIS A 117 -2.11 9.10 -4.08
C HIS A 117 -3.33 8.20 -4.30
N ILE A 118 -4.50 8.57 -3.77
CA ILE A 118 -5.71 7.73 -3.87
C ILE A 118 -6.25 7.71 -5.31
N PRO A 119 -6.53 8.85 -6.00
CA PRO A 119 -6.96 8.80 -7.39
C PRO A 119 -5.95 8.12 -8.31
N ARG A 120 -4.65 8.37 -8.12
CA ARG A 120 -3.58 7.75 -8.92
C ARG A 120 -3.54 6.25 -8.71
N MET A 121 -3.63 5.77 -7.47
CA MET A 121 -3.71 4.34 -7.15
C MET A 121 -4.86 3.68 -7.89
N LEU A 122 -6.07 4.24 -7.78
CA LEU A 122 -7.26 3.68 -8.45
C LEU A 122 -7.09 3.62 -9.97
N LEU A 123 -6.59 4.69 -10.58
CA LEU A 123 -6.36 4.76 -12.02
C LEU A 123 -5.29 3.75 -12.49
N VAL A 124 -4.16 3.68 -11.79
CA VAL A 124 -3.07 2.76 -12.12
C VAL A 124 -3.52 1.31 -11.97
N CYS A 125 -4.19 0.97 -10.87
CA CYS A 125 -4.69 -0.39 -10.64
C CYS A 125 -5.72 -0.79 -11.69
N ARG A 126 -6.68 0.10 -12.02
CA ARG A 126 -7.64 -0.13 -13.10
C ARG A 126 -6.94 -0.47 -14.42
N ASN A 127 -5.93 0.31 -14.80
CA ASN A 127 -5.20 0.09 -16.05
C ASN A 127 -4.43 -1.24 -16.05
N LEU A 128 -3.76 -1.57 -14.94
CA LEU A 128 -3.02 -2.84 -14.81
C LEU A 128 -3.95 -4.05 -14.90
N ILE A 129 -5.09 -4.00 -14.22
CA ILE A 129 -6.10 -5.07 -14.21
C ILE A 129 -6.74 -5.21 -15.60
N ALA A 130 -7.13 -4.11 -16.24
CA ALA A 130 -7.71 -4.14 -17.58
C ALA A 130 -6.77 -4.76 -18.62
N MET A 131 -5.46 -4.45 -18.56
CA MET A 131 -4.47 -5.08 -19.42
C MET A 131 -4.42 -6.59 -19.23
N TYR A 132 -4.54 -7.09 -17.99
CA TYR A 132 -4.54 -8.52 -17.72
C TYR A 132 -5.76 -9.22 -18.36
N PHE A 133 -6.96 -8.66 -18.19
CA PHE A 133 -8.16 -9.22 -18.82
C PHE A 133 -8.06 -9.25 -20.36
N LEU A 134 -7.53 -8.20 -20.98
CA LEU A 134 -7.38 -8.14 -22.44
C LEU A 134 -6.36 -9.14 -23.00
N LEU A 135 -5.33 -9.49 -22.22
CA LEU A 135 -4.24 -10.37 -22.67
C LEU A 135 -4.50 -11.86 -22.36
N TYR A 136 -5.30 -12.18 -21.35
CA TYR A 136 -5.40 -13.54 -20.80
C TYR A 136 -6.82 -14.13 -20.77
N GLN A 137 -7.85 -13.42 -21.24
CA GLN A 137 -9.21 -13.96 -21.40
C GLN A 137 -9.67 -14.10 -22.87
N ASN A 138 -8.73 -14.16 -23.82
CA ASN A 138 -8.96 -14.58 -25.21
C ASN A 138 -8.37 -15.97 -25.46
#